data_AF-A0A1C6H5I8-F1
#
_entry.id   AF-A0A1C6H5I8-F1
#
_cell.length_a   1.000
_cell.length_b   1.000
_cell.length_c   1.000
_cell.angle_alpha   90.00
_cell.angle_beta   90.00
_cell.angle_gamma   90.00
#
_symmetry.space_group_name_H-M   'P 1'
#
loop_
_entity.id
_entity.type
_entity.pdbx_description
1 polymer ?
#
loop_
_entity_poly.entity_id
_entity_poly.type
_entity_poly.pdbx_seq_one_letter_code
_entity_poly.pdbx_strand_id
1 'polypeptide(L)'
;MNIRRRTKNIIAALLAMVLCLTGFLPSSGMQTVRAEEKEAKIWFKDSEDNADSGKATFVSDKGGIVYASVEKFTVGQGYLIEPTEVSFEAGETYADIIEKLLKANGYTYDAQNTGMGFYLAEIDHADSGVLNIPQCISNMSEDAPTNDKHKSNPYKDTQGLGEFSYSNYSGWYYFVNNENPGLGMGGVKASDGDVVRYQFTLYGLGADLGDKPNDQTGGIKALELPNKDSVTKNLALMRQILAKDDKADPEGIYKNVLKIVTNMDSTKEQFAQAEQRVSAWLAEYPQKKAERDRAEKEKAEREKAAKEAALQKKYTPAKTTLRSIKNAGKNKVRLTWKKVSKATGYEIYRSTKKKGTYKKIKTISKNKTVSFVTKLPKKKGTCYFKVRTYRKAEGKVYYGKDSAVKSKKVK
;
A
#
# COMPACT_ATOMS: atom_id res chain seq x y z
N MET A 1 16.16 -21.90 28.96
CA MET A 1 15.33 -20.84 29.60
C MET A 1 15.96 -19.43 29.47
N ASN A 2 16.49 -19.03 28.31
CA ASN A 2 17.14 -17.71 28.14
C ASN A 2 16.91 -17.01 26.78
N ILE A 3 16.10 -17.60 25.88
CA ILE A 3 15.71 -16.96 24.61
C ILE A 3 14.37 -16.22 24.74
N ARG A 4 13.42 -16.75 25.53
CA ARG A 4 12.09 -16.16 25.76
C ARG A 4 12.09 -14.81 26.51
N ARG A 5 13.15 -14.49 27.27
CA ARG A 5 13.27 -13.19 27.96
C ARG A 5 13.77 -12.06 27.06
N ARG A 6 14.52 -12.38 26.00
CA ARG A 6 15.03 -11.37 25.04
C ARG A 6 13.95 -10.90 24.06
N THR A 7 13.03 -11.77 23.64
CA THR A 7 11.91 -11.41 22.76
C THR A 7 10.86 -10.53 23.44
N LYS A 8 10.56 -10.76 24.73
CA LYS A 8 9.62 -9.92 25.49
C LYS A 8 10.11 -8.47 25.69
N ASN A 9 11.42 -8.27 25.84
CA ASN A 9 11.98 -6.92 26.04
C ASN A 9 12.09 -6.11 24.73
N ILE A 10 12.24 -6.77 23.58
CA ILE A 10 12.31 -6.10 22.26
C ILE A 10 10.92 -5.62 21.81
N ILE A 11 9.86 -6.39 22.08
CA ILE A 11 8.49 -6.03 21.72
C ILE A 11 7.93 -4.92 22.62
N ALA A 12 8.26 -4.91 23.91
CA ALA A 12 7.89 -3.82 24.82
C ALA A 12 8.59 -2.48 24.48
N ALA A 13 9.82 -2.54 23.97
CA ALA A 13 10.55 -1.35 23.52
C ALA A 13 9.99 -0.75 22.20
N LEU A 14 9.46 -1.61 21.31
CA LEU A 14 8.83 -1.19 20.06
C LEU A 14 7.46 -0.50 20.30
N LEU A 15 6.67 -0.95 21.27
CA LEU A 15 5.41 -0.28 21.62
C LEU A 15 5.61 1.10 22.30
N ALA A 16 6.68 1.26 23.08
CA ALA A 16 7.00 2.55 23.70
C ALA A 16 7.51 3.60 22.70
N MET A 17 8.11 3.19 21.57
CA MET A 17 8.53 4.10 20.49
C MET A 17 7.38 4.60 19.62
N VAL A 18 6.32 3.80 19.44
CA VAL A 18 5.15 4.20 18.62
C VAL A 18 4.30 5.26 19.32
N LEU A 19 4.23 5.25 20.66
CA LEU A 19 3.45 6.22 21.44
C LEU A 19 4.14 7.59 21.67
N CYS A 20 5.41 7.75 21.31
CA CYS A 20 6.14 9.02 21.44
C CYS A 20 6.17 9.89 20.16
N LEU A 21 5.60 9.44 19.04
CA LEU A 21 5.73 10.11 17.73
C LEU A 21 4.48 10.86 17.23
N THR A 22 3.36 10.82 17.95
CA THR A 22 2.19 11.66 17.64
C THR A 22 1.97 12.69 18.73
N GLY A 23 2.79 13.74 18.73
CA GLY A 23 2.57 14.91 19.56
C GLY A 23 1.35 15.67 19.09
N PHE A 24 0.18 15.43 19.70
CA PHE A 24 -0.84 16.44 19.99
C PHE A 24 -1.91 15.83 20.90
N LEU A 25 -1.85 16.16 22.20
CA LEU A 25 -2.96 15.99 23.14
C LEU A 25 -3.86 17.24 23.04
N PRO A 26 -5.18 17.06 22.95
CA PRO A 26 -6.10 17.80 23.79
C PRO A 26 -6.67 16.87 24.86
N SER A 27 -6.72 17.41 26.07
CA SER A 27 -7.28 16.81 27.27
C SER A 27 -8.76 16.45 27.07
N SER A 28 -9.08 15.16 26.90
CA SER A 28 -10.28 14.47 27.41
C SER A 28 -10.36 13.08 26.78
N GLY A 29 -10.33 12.02 27.58
CA GLY A 29 -10.56 10.66 27.10
C GLY A 29 -9.66 9.57 27.69
N MET A 30 -9.56 9.47 29.02
CA MET A 30 -8.89 8.34 29.69
C MET A 30 -9.76 7.06 29.75
N GLN A 31 -10.83 6.99 28.95
CA GLN A 31 -11.76 5.85 28.90
C GLN A 31 -11.67 5.03 27.61
N THR A 32 -11.23 5.59 26.47
CA THR A 32 -11.20 4.88 25.18
C THR A 32 -10.02 3.91 25.05
N VAL A 33 -8.82 4.28 25.53
CA VAL A 33 -7.62 3.42 25.49
C VAL A 33 -7.70 2.15 26.34
N ARG A 34 -8.55 2.12 27.37
CA ARG A 34 -8.72 0.95 28.25
C ARG A 34 -9.64 -0.13 27.68
N ALA A 35 -10.47 0.21 26.70
CA ALA A 35 -11.35 -0.73 26.01
C ALA A 35 -10.57 -1.53 24.95
N GLU A 36 -9.76 -0.84 24.15
CA GLU A 36 -8.96 -1.46 23.08
C GLU A 36 -7.82 -2.36 23.63
N GLU A 37 -7.21 -2.01 24.76
CA GLU A 37 -6.24 -2.90 25.45
C GLU A 37 -6.88 -4.15 26.08
N LYS A 38 -8.18 -4.11 26.41
CA LYS A 38 -8.91 -5.28 26.92
C LYS A 38 -9.29 -6.22 25.78
N GLU A 39 -9.70 -5.70 24.63
CA GLU A 39 -10.01 -6.52 23.44
C GLU A 39 -8.75 -7.20 22.88
N ALA A 40 -7.60 -6.51 22.83
CA ALA A 40 -6.34 -7.12 22.40
C ALA A 40 -5.78 -8.18 23.37
N LYS A 41 -6.11 -8.10 24.67
CA LYS A 41 -5.71 -9.11 25.68
C LYS A 41 -6.61 -10.35 25.68
N ILE A 42 -7.85 -10.23 25.23
CA ILE A 42 -8.76 -11.38 25.07
C ILE A 42 -8.27 -12.27 23.91
N TRP A 43 -7.79 -11.68 22.81
CA TRP A 43 -7.29 -12.41 21.65
C TRP A 43 -5.99 -13.20 21.87
N PHE A 44 -5.16 -12.86 22.86
CA PHE A 44 -3.89 -13.56 23.10
C PHE A 44 -3.98 -14.66 24.16
N LYS A 45 -5.01 -14.62 25.03
CA LYS A 45 -5.12 -15.58 26.15
C LYS A 45 -5.71 -16.93 25.73
N ASP A 46 -6.52 -16.96 24.68
CA ASP A 46 -7.14 -18.20 24.19
C ASP A 46 -6.19 -19.07 23.34
N SER A 47 -4.98 -18.58 23.04
CA SER A 47 -3.97 -19.33 22.26
C SER A 47 -3.02 -20.20 23.10
N GLU A 48 -2.99 -20.03 24.42
CA GLU A 48 -2.04 -20.74 25.30
C GLU A 48 -2.67 -21.89 26.13
N ASP A 49 -4.01 -22.01 26.20
CA ASP A 49 -4.68 -22.97 27.09
C ASP A 49 -5.34 -24.19 26.42
N ASN A 50 -5.31 -24.34 25.08
CA ASN A 50 -5.93 -25.50 24.41
C ASN A 50 -4.91 -26.51 23.90
N ALA A 51 -4.27 -27.19 24.85
CA ALA A 51 -3.53 -28.43 24.64
C ALA A 51 -4.32 -29.60 25.25
N ASP A 52 -5.51 -29.90 24.70
CA ASP A 52 -6.10 -31.24 24.84
C ASP A 52 -6.99 -31.58 23.63
N SER A 53 -6.93 -32.85 23.29
CA SER A 53 -7.47 -33.58 22.16
C SER A 53 -8.97 -33.39 21.88
N GLY A 54 -9.27 -32.83 20.71
CA GLY A 54 -10.62 -32.81 20.12
C GLY A 54 -10.71 -31.78 19.00
N LYS A 55 -10.74 -32.23 17.74
CA LYS A 55 -11.00 -31.37 16.57
C LYS A 55 -12.40 -30.77 16.68
N ALA A 56 -12.51 -29.59 17.25
CA ALA A 56 -13.66 -28.70 17.11
C ALA A 56 -13.20 -27.45 16.36
N THR A 57 -13.40 -27.45 15.05
CA THR A 57 -13.25 -26.26 14.21
C THR A 57 -14.35 -25.27 14.59
N PHE A 58 -13.98 -24.13 15.15
CA PHE A 58 -14.91 -23.02 15.35
C PHE A 58 -15.35 -22.51 13.98
N VAL A 59 -16.58 -22.82 13.58
CA VAL A 59 -17.25 -22.16 12.46
C VAL A 59 -17.67 -20.79 12.97
N SER A 60 -17.18 -19.70 12.38
CA SER A 60 -17.58 -18.36 12.80
C SER A 60 -19.06 -18.12 12.47
N ASP A 61 -19.86 -17.70 13.45
CA ASP A 61 -21.26 -17.28 13.27
C ASP A 61 -21.40 -15.94 12.50
N LYS A 62 -20.30 -15.45 11.94
CA LYS A 62 -20.18 -14.26 11.12
C LYS A 62 -19.41 -14.64 9.85
N GLY A 63 -19.73 -13.99 8.74
CA GLY A 63 -18.96 -14.09 7.51
C GLY A 63 -17.47 -13.77 7.70
N GLY A 64 -16.67 -14.02 6.69
CA GLY A 64 -15.21 -13.87 6.74
C GLY A 64 -14.58 -13.72 5.37
N ILE A 65 -13.28 -13.98 5.30
CA ILE A 65 -12.50 -13.96 4.06
C ILE A 65 -11.84 -15.33 3.87
N VAL A 66 -11.97 -15.90 2.68
CA VAL A 66 -11.13 -17.00 2.22
C VAL A 66 -10.13 -16.51 1.19
N TYR A 67 -9.00 -17.20 1.06
CA TYR A 67 -8.00 -16.95 0.03
C TYR A 67 -8.13 -18.02 -1.04
N ALA A 68 -8.54 -17.62 -2.24
CA ALA A 68 -8.96 -18.56 -3.27
C ALA A 68 -8.16 -18.42 -4.56
N SER A 69 -8.03 -19.52 -5.30
CA SER A 69 -7.48 -19.53 -6.66
C SER A 69 -8.12 -20.62 -7.52
N VAL A 70 -8.06 -20.42 -8.85
CA VAL A 70 -8.50 -21.42 -9.84
C VAL A 70 -7.32 -21.75 -10.75
N GLU A 71 -6.93 -23.01 -10.78
CA GLU A 71 -5.61 -23.46 -11.24
C GLU A 71 -5.71 -24.52 -12.34
N LYS A 72 -4.89 -24.36 -13.39
CA LYS A 72 -4.78 -25.26 -14.54
C LYS A 72 -3.34 -25.77 -14.71
N PHE A 73 -2.68 -26.05 -13.59
CA PHE A 73 -1.24 -26.37 -13.59
C PHE A 73 -0.94 -27.74 -14.19
N THR A 74 -1.83 -28.69 -14.01
CA THR A 74 -1.71 -30.07 -14.52
C THR A 74 -1.69 -30.14 -16.04
N VAL A 75 -2.33 -29.17 -16.71
CA VAL A 75 -2.30 -28.98 -18.17
C VAL A 75 -1.29 -27.91 -18.61
N GLY A 76 -0.54 -27.33 -17.68
CA GLY A 76 0.52 -26.36 -17.97
C GLY A 76 0.06 -24.94 -18.28
N GLN A 77 -1.20 -24.59 -18.00
CA GLN A 77 -1.81 -23.33 -18.42
C GLN A 77 -1.86 -22.25 -17.32
N GLY A 78 -1.19 -22.49 -16.18
CA GLY A 78 -1.11 -21.52 -15.09
C GLY A 78 -2.44 -21.29 -14.37
N TYR A 79 -2.61 -20.09 -13.80
CA TYR A 79 -3.85 -19.71 -13.13
C TYR A 79 -4.94 -19.33 -14.14
N LEU A 80 -6.16 -19.83 -13.95
CA LEU A 80 -7.36 -19.23 -14.55
C LEU A 80 -7.76 -17.97 -13.78
N ILE A 81 -7.71 -18.06 -12.45
CA ILE A 81 -7.89 -16.95 -11.52
C ILE A 81 -6.74 -17.00 -10.52
N GLU A 82 -5.87 -15.98 -10.58
CA GLU A 82 -4.75 -15.81 -9.64
C GLU A 82 -5.26 -15.66 -8.19
N PRO A 83 -4.43 -15.98 -7.18
CA PRO A 83 -4.82 -15.89 -5.77
C PRO A 83 -5.47 -14.55 -5.42
N THR A 84 -6.61 -14.63 -4.75
CA THR A 84 -7.40 -13.45 -4.36
C THR A 84 -8.15 -13.67 -3.05
N GLU A 85 -8.59 -12.58 -2.44
CA GLU A 85 -9.46 -12.59 -1.27
C GLU A 85 -10.92 -12.65 -1.73
N VAL A 86 -11.71 -13.53 -1.10
CA VAL A 86 -13.14 -13.65 -1.34
C VAL A 86 -13.86 -13.52 -0.01
N SER A 87 -14.69 -12.49 0.12
CA SER A 87 -15.58 -12.33 1.26
C SER A 87 -16.74 -13.31 1.18
N PHE A 88 -17.08 -13.93 2.31
CA PHE A 88 -18.21 -14.84 2.43
C PHE A 88 -19.11 -14.46 3.61
N GLU A 89 -20.39 -14.80 3.52
CA GLU A 89 -21.39 -14.63 4.56
C GLU A 89 -21.59 -15.93 5.34
N ALA A 90 -22.11 -15.84 6.57
CA ALA A 90 -22.30 -17.00 7.44
C ALA A 90 -23.16 -18.09 6.74
N GLY A 91 -22.63 -19.30 6.68
CA GLY A 91 -23.30 -20.45 6.08
C GLY A 91 -22.99 -20.70 4.61
N GLU A 92 -22.30 -19.78 3.93
CA GLU A 92 -21.82 -20.02 2.56
C GLU A 92 -20.81 -21.17 2.52
N THR A 93 -20.85 -21.89 1.41
CA THR A 93 -20.09 -23.10 1.12
C THR A 93 -18.99 -22.83 0.11
N TYR A 94 -18.08 -23.78 -0.08
CA TYR A 94 -17.07 -23.65 -1.12
C TYR A 94 -17.67 -23.63 -2.54
N ALA A 95 -18.88 -24.17 -2.75
CA ALA A 95 -19.61 -23.95 -4.00
C ALA A 95 -19.91 -22.45 -4.21
N ASP A 96 -20.47 -21.77 -3.20
CA ASP A 96 -20.76 -20.33 -3.28
C ASP A 96 -19.50 -19.50 -3.56
N ILE A 97 -18.35 -19.90 -2.99
CA ILE A 97 -17.06 -19.23 -3.22
C ILE A 97 -16.62 -19.35 -4.69
N ILE A 98 -16.66 -20.55 -5.29
CA ILE A 98 -16.25 -20.70 -6.71
C ILE A 98 -17.23 -19.99 -7.64
N GLU A 99 -18.53 -20.03 -7.37
CA GLU A 99 -19.52 -19.30 -8.17
C GLU A 99 -19.26 -17.79 -8.16
N LYS A 100 -18.98 -17.22 -6.97
CA LYS A 100 -18.60 -15.80 -6.84
C LYS A 100 -17.34 -15.47 -7.63
N LEU A 101 -16.31 -16.32 -7.54
CA LEU A 101 -15.05 -16.12 -8.25
C LEU A 101 -15.24 -16.12 -9.76
N LEU A 102 -15.91 -17.13 -10.29
CA LEU A 102 -16.14 -17.25 -11.74
C LEU A 102 -16.96 -16.08 -12.26
N LYS A 103 -18.08 -15.76 -11.59
CA LYS A 103 -18.93 -14.63 -11.94
C LYS A 103 -18.18 -13.29 -11.89
N ALA A 104 -17.37 -13.05 -10.86
CA ALA A 104 -16.60 -11.82 -10.73
C ALA A 104 -15.52 -11.66 -11.81
N ASN A 105 -15.05 -12.76 -12.39
CA ASN A 105 -14.04 -12.77 -13.46
C ASN A 105 -14.66 -13.00 -14.86
N GLY A 106 -15.99 -13.02 -14.99
CA GLY A 106 -16.68 -13.10 -16.27
C GLY A 106 -16.71 -14.50 -16.89
N TYR A 107 -16.47 -15.55 -16.11
CA TYR A 107 -16.58 -16.93 -16.57
C TYR A 107 -18.00 -17.48 -16.38
N THR A 108 -18.45 -18.26 -17.36
CA THR A 108 -19.61 -19.13 -17.26
C THR A 108 -19.13 -20.58 -17.02
N TYR A 109 -20.02 -21.41 -16.51
CA TYR A 109 -19.69 -22.78 -16.12
C TYR A 109 -20.92 -23.67 -16.21
N ASP A 110 -20.70 -24.98 -16.34
CA ASP A 110 -21.73 -26.00 -16.16
C ASP A 110 -21.50 -26.73 -14.84
N ALA A 111 -22.57 -26.91 -14.07
CA ALA A 111 -22.53 -27.60 -12.79
C ALA A 111 -23.81 -28.41 -12.56
N GLN A 112 -23.64 -29.55 -11.91
CA GLN A 112 -24.73 -30.46 -11.58
C GLN A 112 -24.88 -30.58 -10.07
N ASN A 113 -26.13 -30.60 -9.60
CA ASN A 113 -26.43 -31.01 -8.24
C ASN A 113 -26.58 -32.54 -8.20
N THR A 114 -25.55 -33.21 -7.72
CA THR A 114 -25.53 -34.67 -7.57
C THR A 114 -25.99 -35.08 -6.17
N GLY A 115 -26.22 -36.37 -5.93
CA GLY A 115 -26.44 -36.89 -4.57
C GLY A 115 -25.28 -36.63 -3.61
N MET A 116 -24.10 -36.25 -4.12
CA MET A 116 -22.91 -35.88 -3.35
C MET A 116 -22.70 -34.35 -3.22
N GLY A 117 -23.64 -33.54 -3.74
CA GLY A 117 -23.60 -32.08 -3.71
C GLY A 117 -23.22 -31.45 -5.06
N PHE A 118 -22.80 -30.19 -5.00
CA PHE A 118 -22.37 -29.37 -6.15
C PHE A 118 -21.15 -29.99 -6.84
N TYR A 119 -21.30 -30.31 -8.13
CA TYR A 119 -20.25 -30.81 -9.01
C TYR A 119 -20.02 -29.84 -10.17
N LEU A 120 -18.81 -29.28 -10.25
CA LEU A 120 -18.40 -28.38 -11.33
C LEU A 120 -17.91 -29.20 -12.53
N ALA A 121 -18.74 -29.31 -13.56
CA ALA A 121 -18.47 -30.16 -14.73
C ALA A 121 -17.52 -29.48 -15.71
N GLU A 122 -17.73 -28.19 -15.99
CA GLU A 122 -16.98 -27.42 -16.99
C GLU A 122 -16.87 -25.95 -16.55
N ILE A 123 -15.77 -25.29 -16.92
CA ILE A 123 -15.69 -23.83 -16.96
C ILE A 123 -15.45 -23.41 -18.42
N ASP A 124 -16.34 -22.57 -18.96
CA ASP A 124 -16.25 -22.07 -20.34
C ASP A 124 -15.02 -21.15 -20.49
N HIS A 125 -14.39 -21.14 -21.68
CA HIS A 125 -13.21 -20.33 -21.98
C HIS A 125 -12.03 -20.53 -21.00
N ALA A 126 -12.02 -21.64 -20.26
CA ALA A 126 -10.95 -21.97 -19.34
C ALA A 126 -9.78 -22.68 -20.02
N ASP A 127 -9.92 -23.19 -21.24
CA ASP A 127 -8.87 -23.91 -21.97
C ASP A 127 -8.24 -23.05 -23.07
N SER A 128 -6.91 -22.90 -23.05
CA SER A 128 -6.19 -22.24 -24.15
C SER A 128 -6.03 -23.14 -25.38
N GLY A 129 -6.26 -24.44 -25.24
CA GLY A 129 -5.98 -25.46 -26.26
C GLY A 129 -4.50 -25.77 -26.44
N VAL A 130 -3.61 -25.12 -25.67
CA VAL A 130 -2.16 -25.34 -25.71
C VAL A 130 -1.74 -26.02 -24.42
N LEU A 131 -1.40 -27.30 -24.52
CA LEU A 131 -0.90 -28.09 -23.41
C LEU A 131 0.59 -27.85 -23.17
N ASN A 132 0.95 -27.84 -21.89
CA ASN A 132 2.33 -27.95 -21.43
C ASN A 132 2.34 -28.81 -20.15
N ILE A 133 1.88 -30.05 -20.30
CA ILE A 133 1.72 -31.01 -19.21
C ILE A 133 3.07 -31.18 -18.48
N PRO A 134 3.12 -30.97 -17.15
CA PRO A 134 4.33 -31.16 -16.35
C PRO A 134 4.91 -32.57 -16.46
N GLN A 135 6.23 -32.66 -16.39
CA GLN A 135 6.93 -33.93 -16.50
C GLN A 135 6.64 -34.84 -15.30
N CYS A 136 6.43 -34.26 -14.10
CA CYS A 136 6.04 -35.00 -12.90
C CYS A 136 4.73 -35.77 -13.09
N ILE A 137 3.79 -35.26 -13.91
CA ILE A 137 2.54 -35.95 -14.26
C ILE A 137 2.80 -36.99 -15.34
N SER A 138 3.51 -36.61 -16.41
CA SER A 138 3.86 -37.53 -17.51
C SER A 138 4.64 -38.76 -17.02
N ASN A 139 5.37 -38.65 -15.90
CA ASN A 139 6.15 -39.72 -15.28
C ASN A 139 5.37 -40.55 -14.26
N MET A 140 4.09 -40.26 -13.99
CA MET A 140 3.33 -40.99 -12.98
C MET A 140 3.06 -42.46 -13.37
N SER A 141 2.88 -42.72 -14.67
CA SER A 141 2.65 -44.06 -15.24
C SER A 141 2.88 -44.03 -16.76
N GLU A 142 3.06 -45.18 -17.40
CA GLU A 142 3.12 -45.33 -18.87
C GLU A 142 1.82 -44.88 -19.58
N ASP A 143 0.70 -44.91 -18.86
CA ASP A 143 -0.61 -44.49 -19.34
C ASP A 143 -0.94 -43.02 -19.03
N ALA A 144 -0.05 -42.32 -18.31
CA ALA A 144 -0.25 -40.91 -18.01
C ALA A 144 -0.24 -40.06 -19.30
N PRO A 145 -1.12 -39.04 -19.43
CA PRO A 145 -1.10 -38.11 -20.54
C PRO A 145 0.25 -37.38 -20.65
N THR A 146 0.70 -37.16 -21.87
CA THR A 146 1.87 -36.34 -22.21
C THR A 146 1.47 -35.28 -23.23
N ASN A 147 2.36 -34.33 -23.53
CA ASN A 147 2.11 -33.32 -24.57
C ASN A 147 1.93 -33.92 -25.98
N ASP A 148 2.42 -35.14 -26.22
CA ASP A 148 2.29 -35.84 -27.51
C ASP A 148 1.20 -36.94 -27.50
N LYS A 149 0.84 -37.46 -26.32
CA LYS A 149 -0.09 -38.56 -26.13
C LYS A 149 -1.15 -38.19 -25.10
N HIS A 150 -2.31 -37.72 -25.58
CA HIS A 150 -3.45 -37.36 -24.74
C HIS A 150 -4.78 -37.54 -25.51
N LYS A 151 -5.91 -37.52 -24.79
CA LYS A 151 -7.24 -37.52 -25.42
C LYS A 151 -7.58 -36.14 -26.00
N SER A 152 -8.63 -36.04 -26.79
CA SER A 152 -9.20 -34.75 -27.20
C SER A 152 -9.92 -34.07 -26.03
N ASN A 153 -10.02 -32.74 -26.08
CA ASN A 153 -10.94 -31.99 -25.23
C ASN A 153 -12.36 -31.99 -25.88
N PRO A 154 -13.40 -32.53 -25.22
CA PRO A 154 -14.77 -32.52 -25.74
C PRO A 154 -15.40 -31.11 -25.78
N TYR A 155 -14.86 -30.14 -25.02
CA TYR A 155 -15.36 -28.77 -24.90
C TYR A 155 -14.57 -27.75 -25.74
N LYS A 156 -13.82 -28.21 -26.74
CA LYS A 156 -12.98 -27.33 -27.58
C LYS A 156 -13.75 -26.20 -28.27
N ASP A 157 -15.04 -26.41 -28.56
CA ASP A 157 -15.88 -25.45 -29.27
C ASP A 157 -16.28 -24.25 -28.38
N THR A 158 -16.37 -24.45 -27.07
CA THR A 158 -16.57 -23.40 -26.04
C THR A 158 -15.26 -22.89 -25.45
N GLN A 159 -14.12 -23.43 -25.92
CA GLN A 159 -12.82 -23.31 -25.25
C GLN A 159 -12.93 -23.70 -23.76
N GLY A 160 -13.85 -24.61 -23.44
CA GLY A 160 -14.12 -25.04 -22.09
C GLY A 160 -13.05 -25.98 -21.56
N LEU A 161 -12.86 -25.99 -20.25
CA LEU A 161 -12.07 -27.00 -19.56
C LEU A 161 -12.99 -27.69 -18.55
N GLY A 162 -13.19 -28.99 -18.73
CA GLY A 162 -14.15 -29.75 -17.93
C GLY A 162 -13.80 -31.23 -17.83
N GLU A 163 -14.72 -32.01 -17.30
CA GLU A 163 -14.57 -33.45 -17.16
C GLU A 163 -14.15 -34.13 -18.48
N PHE A 164 -13.27 -35.13 -18.38
CA PHE A 164 -12.76 -35.87 -19.53
C PHE A 164 -11.91 -35.07 -20.55
N SER A 165 -11.58 -33.80 -20.29
CA SER A 165 -10.64 -33.03 -21.13
C SER A 165 -9.24 -33.64 -21.05
N TYR A 166 -8.73 -34.13 -22.19
CA TYR A 166 -7.38 -34.67 -22.34
C TYR A 166 -7.10 -36.02 -21.66
N SER A 167 -7.96 -36.49 -20.75
CA SER A 167 -7.81 -37.74 -20.02
C SER A 167 -9.14 -38.22 -19.42
N ASN A 168 -9.32 -39.54 -19.28
CA ASN A 168 -10.50 -40.12 -18.62
C ASN A 168 -10.62 -39.76 -17.13
N TYR A 169 -9.53 -39.31 -16.52
CA TYR A 169 -9.47 -38.99 -15.08
C TYR A 169 -9.64 -37.51 -14.77
N SER A 170 -9.82 -36.70 -15.81
CA SER A 170 -9.72 -35.25 -15.68
C SER A 170 -11.03 -34.60 -15.25
N GLY A 171 -10.92 -33.48 -14.55
CA GLY A 171 -12.07 -32.71 -14.05
C GLY A 171 -11.65 -31.67 -13.01
N TRP A 172 -12.63 -30.89 -12.54
CA TRP A 172 -12.39 -29.90 -11.49
C TRP A 172 -12.38 -30.53 -10.10
N TYR A 173 -11.33 -30.23 -9.36
CA TYR A 173 -11.04 -30.70 -8.02
C TYR A 173 -10.90 -29.52 -7.06
N TYR A 174 -11.02 -29.73 -5.75
CA TYR A 174 -10.77 -28.67 -4.79
C TYR A 174 -10.09 -29.19 -3.53
N PHE A 175 -9.30 -28.30 -2.92
CA PHE A 175 -8.64 -28.52 -1.65
C PHE A 175 -8.93 -27.33 -0.74
N VAL A 176 -9.09 -27.62 0.55
CA VAL A 176 -9.21 -26.63 1.62
C VAL A 176 -8.06 -26.85 2.58
N ASN A 177 -7.20 -25.84 2.77
CA ASN A 177 -6.00 -25.92 3.61
C ASN A 177 -5.13 -27.15 3.27
N ASN A 178 -4.86 -27.32 1.98
CA ASN A 178 -4.09 -28.43 1.40
C ASN A 178 -4.63 -29.84 1.68
N GLU A 179 -5.89 -29.97 2.10
CA GLU A 179 -6.57 -31.25 2.28
C GLU A 179 -7.78 -31.34 1.34
N ASN A 180 -8.03 -32.51 0.76
CA ASN A 180 -9.30 -32.80 0.11
C ASN A 180 -10.35 -33.07 1.20
N PRO A 181 -11.46 -32.31 1.28
CA PRO A 181 -12.48 -32.52 2.29
C PRO A 181 -13.25 -33.85 2.16
N GLY A 182 -13.12 -34.56 1.02
CA GLY A 182 -13.82 -35.83 0.77
C GLY A 182 -15.33 -35.69 0.58
N LEU A 183 -15.82 -34.46 0.41
CA LEU A 183 -17.23 -34.09 0.24
C LEU A 183 -17.36 -33.19 -1.00
N GLY A 184 -18.57 -33.08 -1.56
CA GLY A 184 -18.84 -32.10 -2.61
C GLY A 184 -18.74 -30.67 -2.08
N MET A 185 -18.39 -29.71 -2.95
CA MET A 185 -18.13 -28.31 -2.57
C MET A 185 -19.34 -27.63 -1.88
N GLY A 186 -20.56 -28.04 -2.21
CA GLY A 186 -21.79 -27.55 -1.59
C GLY A 186 -22.09 -28.15 -0.20
N GLY A 187 -21.33 -29.16 0.23
CA GLY A 187 -21.48 -29.81 1.54
C GLY A 187 -20.54 -29.24 2.62
N VAL A 188 -19.59 -28.38 2.25
CA VAL A 188 -18.55 -27.88 3.14
C VAL A 188 -18.64 -26.36 3.27
N LYS A 189 -18.87 -25.89 4.50
CA LYS A 189 -18.97 -24.46 4.82
C LYS A 189 -17.60 -23.79 4.81
N ALA A 190 -17.54 -22.56 4.31
CA ALA A 190 -16.34 -21.73 4.36
C ALA A 190 -16.06 -21.28 5.81
N SER A 191 -14.78 -21.19 6.17
CA SER A 191 -14.33 -20.63 7.45
C SER A 191 -13.33 -19.50 7.22
N ASP A 192 -13.32 -18.52 8.13
CA ASP A 192 -12.47 -17.35 8.01
C ASP A 192 -10.99 -17.73 8.01
N GLY A 193 -10.25 -17.19 7.06
CA GLY A 193 -8.83 -17.42 6.90
C GLY A 193 -8.45 -18.66 6.09
N ASP A 194 -9.41 -19.50 5.69
CA ASP A 194 -9.15 -20.71 4.90
C ASP A 194 -8.53 -20.38 3.54
N VAL A 195 -7.69 -21.30 3.07
CA VAL A 195 -7.15 -21.27 1.71
C VAL A 195 -7.86 -22.35 0.89
N VAL A 196 -8.50 -21.95 -0.21
CA VAL A 196 -9.17 -22.87 -1.13
C VAL A 196 -8.55 -22.82 -2.52
N ARG A 197 -8.20 -23.98 -3.06
CA ARG A 197 -7.58 -24.12 -4.38
C ARG A 197 -8.44 -25.02 -5.25
N TYR A 198 -9.15 -24.42 -6.21
CA TYR A 198 -9.88 -25.15 -7.24
C TYR A 198 -8.90 -25.50 -8.36
N GLN A 199 -8.66 -26.78 -8.56
CA GLN A 199 -7.56 -27.29 -9.36
C GLN A 199 -8.10 -28.25 -10.40
N PHE A 200 -7.68 -28.10 -11.66
CA PHE A 200 -7.95 -29.11 -12.66
C PHE A 200 -7.05 -30.33 -12.40
N THR A 201 -7.63 -31.51 -12.17
CA THR A 201 -6.90 -32.78 -12.23
C THR A 201 -6.89 -33.27 -13.67
N LEU A 202 -5.76 -33.80 -14.12
CA LEU A 202 -5.57 -34.41 -15.44
C LEU A 202 -5.46 -35.93 -15.33
N TYR A 203 -4.82 -36.45 -14.28
CA TYR A 203 -4.52 -37.89 -14.16
C TYR A 203 -4.70 -38.44 -12.75
N GLY A 204 -5.34 -39.61 -12.66
CA GLY A 204 -5.49 -40.34 -11.40
C GLY A 204 -6.44 -39.71 -10.39
N LEU A 205 -7.51 -39.02 -10.82
CA LEU A 205 -8.61 -38.54 -9.96
C LEU A 205 -8.14 -37.71 -8.74
N GLY A 206 -7.16 -36.82 -8.94
CA GLY A 206 -6.55 -36.02 -7.89
C GLY A 206 -5.20 -36.53 -7.38
N ALA A 207 -4.76 -37.72 -7.80
CA ALA A 207 -3.43 -38.23 -7.48
C ALA A 207 -2.30 -37.33 -8.01
N ASP A 208 -2.50 -36.73 -9.18
CA ASP A 208 -1.61 -35.72 -9.76
C ASP A 208 -1.61 -34.38 -8.99
N LEU A 209 -2.60 -34.16 -8.13
CA LEU A 209 -2.67 -33.05 -7.20
C LEU A 209 -2.20 -33.43 -5.78
N GLY A 210 -1.73 -34.66 -5.60
CA GLY A 210 -1.24 -35.19 -4.33
C GLY A 210 -2.31 -35.76 -3.39
N ASP A 211 -3.58 -35.83 -3.84
CA ASP A 211 -4.59 -36.56 -3.10
C ASP A 211 -4.40 -38.07 -3.22
N LYS A 212 -4.92 -38.83 -2.26
CA LYS A 212 -4.87 -40.30 -2.27
C LYS A 212 -6.28 -40.82 -2.51
N PRO A 213 -6.76 -40.82 -3.77
CA PRO A 213 -8.06 -41.39 -4.07
C PRO A 213 -8.09 -42.86 -3.66
N ASN A 214 -9.28 -43.36 -3.40
CA ASN A 214 -9.50 -44.79 -3.15
C ASN A 214 -9.02 -45.64 -4.35
N ASP A 215 -9.10 -46.96 -4.24
CA ASP A 215 -8.59 -47.91 -5.26
C ASP A 215 -9.29 -47.83 -6.63
N GLN A 216 -10.15 -46.82 -6.87
CA GLN A 216 -10.74 -46.50 -8.17
C GLN A 216 -9.70 -46.13 -9.24
N THR A 217 -8.46 -45.81 -8.83
CA THR A 217 -7.37 -45.50 -9.75
C THR A 217 -6.55 -46.72 -10.16
N GLY A 218 -6.86 -47.92 -9.66
CA GLY A 218 -6.09 -49.12 -9.96
C GLY A 218 -4.63 -49.06 -9.46
N GLY A 219 -4.41 -48.37 -8.34
CA GLY A 219 -3.09 -48.26 -7.70
C GLY A 219 -2.19 -47.11 -8.17
N ILE A 220 -2.72 -46.10 -8.88
CA ILE A 220 -1.92 -44.90 -9.24
C ILE A 220 -1.42 -44.20 -7.97
N LYS A 221 -0.11 -44.02 -7.87
CA LYS A 221 0.52 -43.36 -6.72
C LYS A 221 0.39 -41.84 -6.82
N ALA A 222 -0.04 -41.22 -5.73
CA ALA A 222 -0.12 -39.76 -5.59
C ALA A 222 1.25 -39.08 -5.68
N LEU A 223 1.28 -37.88 -6.26
CA LEU A 223 2.46 -37.01 -6.25
C LEU A 223 2.73 -36.44 -4.87
N GLU A 224 4.01 -36.28 -4.53
CA GLU A 224 4.41 -35.52 -3.35
C GLU A 224 4.61 -34.05 -3.72
N LEU A 225 3.61 -33.22 -3.42
CA LEU A 225 3.63 -31.80 -3.73
C LEU A 225 3.83 -30.95 -2.45
N PRO A 226 4.46 -29.77 -2.56
CA PRO A 226 4.54 -28.86 -1.43
C PRO A 226 3.16 -28.31 -1.06
N ASN A 227 2.95 -28.04 0.23
CA ASN A 227 1.76 -27.31 0.70
C ASN A 227 1.82 -25.87 0.15
N LYS A 228 0.75 -25.44 -0.55
CA LYS A 228 0.68 -24.11 -1.16
C LYS A 228 -0.19 -23.09 -0.41
N ASP A 229 -0.65 -23.38 0.79
CA ASP A 229 -1.62 -22.53 1.50
C ASP A 229 -1.04 -21.14 1.80
N SER A 230 0.12 -21.12 2.47
CA SER A 230 0.83 -19.90 2.85
C SER A 230 1.21 -19.06 1.63
N VAL A 231 1.75 -19.66 0.57
CA VAL A 231 2.13 -18.91 -0.64
C VAL A 231 0.90 -18.38 -1.37
N THR A 232 -0.21 -19.12 -1.42
CA THR A 232 -1.47 -18.69 -2.05
C THR A 232 -2.06 -17.50 -1.30
N LYS A 233 -2.17 -17.60 0.02
CA LYS A 233 -2.62 -16.50 0.88
C LYS A 233 -1.75 -15.25 0.73
N ASN A 234 -0.43 -15.42 0.75
CA ASN A 234 0.51 -14.32 0.65
C ASN A 234 0.49 -13.66 -0.73
N LEU A 235 0.32 -14.43 -1.81
CA LEU A 235 0.12 -13.89 -3.16
C LEU A 235 -1.19 -13.09 -3.25
N ALA A 236 -2.28 -13.56 -2.65
CA ALA A 236 -3.55 -12.83 -2.63
C ALA A 236 -3.42 -11.47 -1.92
N LEU A 237 -2.78 -11.44 -0.74
CA LEU A 237 -2.49 -10.22 0.02
C LEU A 237 -1.56 -9.26 -0.75
N MET A 238 -0.50 -9.79 -1.36
CA MET A 238 0.43 -9.00 -2.19
C MET A 238 -0.29 -8.38 -3.39
N ARG A 239 -1.15 -9.14 -4.06
CA ARG A 239 -1.95 -8.65 -5.20
C ARG A 239 -2.88 -7.52 -4.80
N GLN A 240 -3.56 -7.61 -3.64
CA GLN A 240 -4.39 -6.54 -3.08
C GLN A 240 -3.60 -5.26 -2.82
N ILE A 241 -2.37 -5.39 -2.33
CA ILE A 241 -1.47 -4.25 -2.14
C ILE A 241 -1.08 -3.64 -3.48
N LEU A 242 -0.66 -4.46 -4.45
CA LEU A 242 -0.23 -3.99 -5.77
C LEU A 242 -1.34 -3.30 -6.57
N ALA A 243 -2.59 -3.70 -6.37
CA ALA A 243 -3.74 -3.00 -6.95
C ALA A 243 -3.90 -1.56 -6.43
N LYS A 244 -3.39 -1.26 -5.23
CA LYS A 244 -3.45 0.06 -4.58
C LYS A 244 -2.14 0.85 -4.67
N ASP A 245 -1.01 0.14 -4.82
CA ASP A 245 0.34 0.69 -4.89
C ASP A 245 1.17 -0.11 -5.89
N ASP A 246 1.10 0.28 -7.16
CA ASP A 246 1.81 -0.34 -8.28
C ASP A 246 3.34 -0.25 -8.18
N LYS A 247 3.86 0.61 -7.30
CA LYS A 247 5.29 0.78 -7.02
C LYS A 247 5.78 -0.05 -5.85
N ALA A 248 4.91 -0.84 -5.21
CA ALA A 248 5.27 -1.63 -4.03
C ALA A 248 6.21 -2.81 -4.34
N ASP A 249 6.25 -3.29 -5.59
CA ASP A 249 7.09 -4.41 -6.02
C ASP A 249 8.02 -4.06 -7.20
N PRO A 250 9.04 -3.22 -6.98
CA PRO A 250 9.98 -2.84 -8.03
C PRO A 250 10.87 -4.01 -8.50
N GLU A 251 11.00 -5.06 -7.70
CA GLU A 251 11.81 -6.26 -8.02
C GLU A 251 11.03 -7.32 -8.82
N GLY A 252 9.71 -7.14 -9.00
CA GLY A 252 8.85 -8.11 -9.69
C GLY A 252 8.73 -9.45 -8.94
N ILE A 253 8.78 -9.43 -7.61
CA ILE A 253 8.64 -10.59 -6.73
C ILE A 253 7.35 -11.35 -7.03
N TYR A 254 6.23 -10.66 -7.23
CA TYR A 254 4.94 -11.29 -7.47
C TYR A 254 4.98 -12.25 -8.67
N LYS A 255 5.42 -11.73 -9.82
CA LYS A 255 5.51 -12.52 -11.07
C LYS A 255 6.54 -13.64 -10.97
N ASN A 256 7.67 -13.39 -10.29
CA ASN A 256 8.71 -14.40 -10.10
C ASN A 256 8.22 -15.56 -9.24
N VAL A 257 7.48 -15.27 -8.15
CA VAL A 257 6.88 -16.29 -7.29
C VAL A 257 5.79 -17.06 -8.05
N LEU A 258 4.90 -16.36 -8.79
CA LEU A 258 3.89 -17.02 -9.63
C LEU A 258 4.52 -18.05 -10.57
N LYS A 259 5.59 -17.69 -11.29
CA LYS A 259 6.28 -18.60 -12.21
C LYS A 259 6.76 -19.90 -11.54
N ILE A 260 7.21 -19.82 -10.29
CA ILE A 260 7.71 -20.98 -9.55
C ILE A 260 6.53 -21.83 -9.04
N VAL A 261 5.52 -21.21 -8.43
CA VAL A 261 4.39 -21.96 -7.82
C VAL A 261 3.48 -22.62 -8.85
N THR A 262 3.40 -22.08 -10.07
CA THR A 262 2.64 -22.68 -11.18
C THR A 262 3.38 -23.85 -11.84
N ASN A 263 4.70 -23.94 -11.68
CA ASN A 263 5.50 -24.98 -12.30
C ASN A 263 5.61 -26.19 -11.38
N MET A 264 4.81 -27.23 -11.67
CA MET A 264 4.76 -28.47 -10.88
C MET A 264 6.05 -29.29 -10.92
N ASP A 265 6.98 -28.99 -11.84
CA ASP A 265 8.31 -29.59 -11.89
C ASP A 265 9.37 -28.83 -11.07
N SER A 266 8.98 -27.75 -10.38
CA SER A 266 9.90 -27.00 -9.52
C SER A 266 10.36 -27.83 -8.33
N THR A 267 11.63 -27.67 -7.93
CA THR A 267 12.17 -28.39 -6.77
C THR A 267 11.58 -27.88 -5.46
N LYS A 268 11.65 -28.71 -4.40
CA LYS A 268 11.22 -28.34 -3.05
C LYS A 268 11.94 -27.08 -2.55
N GLU A 269 13.22 -26.92 -2.88
CA GLU A 269 14.03 -25.75 -2.53
C GLU A 269 13.59 -24.49 -3.28
N GLN A 270 13.32 -24.59 -4.58
CA GLN A 270 12.82 -23.47 -5.36
C GLN A 270 11.48 -22.97 -4.81
N PHE A 271 10.58 -23.90 -4.49
CA PHE A 271 9.30 -23.58 -3.88
C PHE A 271 9.46 -22.89 -2.52
N ALA A 272 10.27 -23.46 -1.62
CA ALA A 272 10.51 -22.89 -0.29
C ALA A 272 11.10 -21.46 -0.37
N GLN A 273 12.00 -21.21 -1.32
CA GLN A 273 12.55 -19.87 -1.56
C GLN A 273 11.49 -18.90 -2.07
N ALA A 274 10.60 -19.34 -2.96
CA ALA A 274 9.50 -18.52 -3.48
C ALA A 274 8.52 -18.13 -2.36
N GLU A 275 8.14 -19.10 -1.52
CA GLU A 275 7.27 -18.85 -0.36
C GLU A 275 7.92 -17.88 0.64
N GLN A 276 9.20 -18.11 0.96
CA GLN A 276 9.94 -17.22 1.86
C GLN A 276 9.99 -15.79 1.32
N ARG A 277 10.19 -15.63 0.00
CA ARG A 277 10.31 -14.31 -0.63
C ARG A 277 9.02 -13.50 -0.57
N VAL A 278 7.87 -14.10 -0.87
CA VAL A 278 6.58 -13.40 -0.76
C VAL A 278 6.23 -13.08 0.69
N SER A 279 6.56 -13.99 1.62
CA SER A 279 6.33 -13.79 3.06
C SER A 279 7.18 -12.63 3.61
N ALA A 280 8.46 -12.57 3.24
CA ALA A 280 9.36 -11.49 3.62
C ALA A 280 8.89 -10.14 3.04
N TRP A 281 8.45 -10.13 1.78
CA TRP A 281 7.94 -8.92 1.15
C TRP A 281 6.74 -8.34 1.93
N LEU A 282 5.78 -9.18 2.33
CA LEU A 282 4.62 -8.74 3.11
C LEU A 282 5.02 -8.19 4.48
N ALA A 283 5.98 -8.82 5.15
CA ALA A 283 6.48 -8.36 6.44
C ALA A 283 7.19 -7.00 6.36
N GLU A 284 7.92 -6.74 5.27
CA GLU A 284 8.70 -5.52 5.06
C GLU A 284 7.88 -4.34 4.50
N TYR A 285 6.81 -4.63 3.75
CA TYR A 285 6.04 -3.63 3.01
C TYR A 285 5.56 -2.44 3.86
N PRO A 286 4.98 -2.61 5.07
CA PRO A 286 4.51 -1.47 5.88
C PRO A 286 5.62 -0.47 6.21
N GLN A 287 6.83 -0.95 6.51
CA GLN A 287 7.97 -0.10 6.83
C GLN A 287 8.49 0.59 5.57
N LYS A 288 8.71 -0.17 4.48
CA LYS A 288 9.15 0.39 3.18
C LYS A 288 8.19 1.46 2.66
N LYS A 289 6.88 1.25 2.81
CA LYS A 289 5.86 2.24 2.47
C LYS A 289 6.00 3.51 3.30
N ALA A 290 6.10 3.40 4.63
CA ALA A 290 6.23 4.54 5.53
C ALA A 290 7.50 5.38 5.25
N GLU A 291 8.62 4.71 4.97
CA GLU A 291 9.88 5.35 4.58
C GLU A 291 9.75 6.10 3.25
N ARG A 292 9.14 5.48 2.24
CA ARG A 292 8.91 6.11 0.94
C ARG A 292 8.00 7.33 1.06
N ASP A 293 6.88 7.20 1.76
CA ASP A 293 5.93 8.30 1.95
C ASP A 293 6.58 9.49 2.70
N ARG A 294 7.42 9.18 3.70
CA ARG A 294 8.22 10.20 4.40
C ARG A 294 9.23 10.88 3.48
N ALA A 295 9.96 10.11 2.67
CA ALA A 295 10.94 10.63 1.73
C ALA A 295 10.29 11.54 0.67
N GLU A 296 9.10 11.16 0.16
CA GLU A 296 8.32 11.98 -0.78
C GLU A 296 7.87 13.30 -0.15
N LYS A 297 7.38 13.27 1.10
CA LYS A 297 7.02 14.48 1.84
C LYS A 297 8.23 15.40 2.06
N GLU A 298 9.34 14.86 2.52
CA GLU A 298 10.57 15.63 2.74
C GLU A 298 11.09 16.24 1.42
N LYS A 299 11.01 15.50 0.31
CA LYS A 299 11.37 16.01 -1.02
C LYS A 299 10.45 17.17 -1.43
N ALA A 300 9.14 17.03 -1.27
CA ALA A 300 8.18 18.08 -1.59
C ALA A 300 8.41 19.36 -0.77
N GLU A 301 8.72 19.23 0.51
CA GLU A 301 9.06 20.36 1.39
C GLU A 301 10.36 21.05 0.97
N ARG A 302 11.41 20.28 0.62
CA ARG A 302 12.67 20.83 0.11
C ARG A 302 12.47 21.57 -1.21
N GLU A 303 11.68 21.01 -2.13
CA GLU A 303 11.36 21.67 -3.41
C GLU A 303 10.57 22.96 -3.19
N LYS A 304 9.61 22.97 -2.26
CA LYS A 304 8.87 24.18 -1.89
C LYS A 304 9.80 25.24 -1.29
N ALA A 305 10.67 24.86 -0.36
CA ALA A 305 11.63 25.76 0.26
C ALA A 305 12.62 26.34 -0.78
N ALA A 306 13.10 25.51 -1.71
CA ALA A 306 13.98 25.93 -2.79
C ALA A 306 13.28 26.93 -3.73
N LYS A 307 12.01 26.68 -4.09
CA LYS A 307 11.18 27.61 -4.87
C LYS A 307 11.02 28.94 -4.13
N GLU A 308 10.66 28.93 -2.85
CA GLU A 308 10.50 30.16 -2.07
C GLU A 308 11.80 30.94 -1.91
N ALA A 309 12.93 30.26 -1.70
CA ALA A 309 14.25 30.88 -1.65
C ALA A 309 14.65 31.51 -2.99
N ALA A 310 14.34 30.85 -4.11
CA ALA A 310 14.57 31.38 -5.45
C ALA A 310 13.73 32.64 -5.72
N LEU A 311 12.44 32.65 -5.32
CA LEU A 311 11.59 33.83 -5.42
C LEU A 311 12.09 34.97 -4.52
N GLN A 312 12.49 34.66 -3.29
CA GLN A 312 13.09 35.64 -2.37
C GLN A 312 14.32 36.29 -3.00
N LYS A 313 15.23 35.50 -3.58
CA LYS A 313 16.44 36.00 -4.26
C LYS A 313 16.09 36.83 -5.50
N LYS A 314 15.13 36.40 -6.32
CA LYS A 314 14.70 37.08 -7.55
C LYS A 314 14.00 38.42 -7.29
N TYR A 315 13.17 38.50 -6.25
CA TYR A 315 12.28 39.63 -6.02
C TYR A 315 12.71 40.58 -4.91
N THR A 316 13.70 40.24 -4.08
CA THR A 316 14.26 41.17 -3.08
C THR A 316 14.80 42.43 -3.80
N PRO A 317 14.20 43.62 -3.57
CA PRO A 317 14.68 44.84 -4.21
C PRO A 317 15.98 45.32 -3.56
N ALA A 318 16.82 46.00 -4.34
CA ALA A 318 18.05 46.58 -3.83
C ALA A 318 17.77 47.58 -2.68
N LYS A 319 18.73 47.70 -1.76
CA LYS A 319 18.71 48.67 -0.67
C LYS A 319 18.71 50.09 -1.24
N THR A 320 17.81 50.96 -0.76
CA THR A 320 17.85 52.39 -1.08
C THR A 320 18.82 53.15 -0.17
N THR A 321 19.25 54.32 -0.62
CA THR A 321 20.04 55.27 0.16
C THR A 321 19.16 56.47 0.55
N LEU A 322 18.97 56.69 1.84
CA LEU A 322 18.36 57.93 2.35
C LEU A 322 19.37 59.08 2.16
N ARG A 323 19.18 59.86 1.08
CA ARG A 323 20.12 60.90 0.63
C ARG A 323 20.15 62.08 1.58
N SER A 324 18.99 62.62 1.97
CA SER A 324 18.95 63.83 2.78
C SER A 324 17.70 63.93 3.67
N ILE A 325 17.85 64.70 4.74
CA ILE A 325 16.77 65.11 5.65
C ILE A 325 16.84 66.64 5.79
N LYS A 326 16.00 67.38 5.06
CA LYS A 326 16.02 68.87 5.01
C LYS A 326 14.76 69.47 5.65
N ASN A 327 14.84 70.71 6.14
CA ASN A 327 13.67 71.43 6.66
C ASN A 327 12.66 71.68 5.52
N ALA A 328 11.37 71.62 5.83
CA ALA A 328 10.28 71.84 4.88
C ALA A 328 9.16 72.71 5.46
N GLY A 329 9.53 73.65 6.33
CA GLY A 329 8.62 74.50 7.11
C GLY A 329 8.64 74.20 8.60
N LYS A 330 7.80 74.94 9.36
CA LYS A 330 7.71 74.82 10.83
C LYS A 330 7.39 73.38 11.24
N ASN A 331 8.27 72.78 12.05
CA ASN A 331 8.16 71.40 12.55
C ASN A 331 7.94 70.34 11.46
N LYS A 332 8.39 70.59 10.22
CA LYS A 332 8.28 69.66 9.10
C LYS A 332 9.65 69.35 8.51
N VAL A 333 9.84 68.11 8.12
CA VAL A 333 11.08 67.63 7.52
C VAL A 333 10.81 66.86 6.23
N ARG A 334 11.60 67.13 5.20
CA ARG A 334 11.59 66.41 3.92
C ARG A 334 12.70 65.37 3.92
N LEU A 335 12.30 64.12 3.74
CA LEU A 335 13.16 62.96 3.51
C LEU A 335 13.28 62.77 1.99
N THR A 336 14.49 62.54 1.48
CA THR A 336 14.74 62.25 0.05
C THR A 336 15.68 61.06 -0.08
N TRP A 337 15.39 60.11 -0.96
CA TRP A 337 16.17 58.88 -1.14
C TRP A 337 16.48 58.55 -2.61
N LYS A 338 17.37 57.57 -2.86
CA LYS A 338 17.68 57.08 -4.22
C LYS A 338 16.51 56.23 -4.76
N LYS A 339 16.12 56.46 -6.02
CA LYS A 339 15.17 55.59 -6.73
C LYS A 339 15.74 54.17 -6.85
N VAL A 340 14.93 53.15 -6.61
CA VAL A 340 15.26 51.74 -6.90
C VAL A 340 14.29 51.24 -7.97
N SER A 341 14.81 50.93 -9.17
CA SER A 341 14.01 50.64 -10.37
C SER A 341 13.08 49.44 -10.20
N LYS A 342 13.58 48.35 -9.63
CA LYS A 342 12.83 47.10 -9.39
C LYS A 342 11.96 47.14 -8.13
N ALA A 343 11.93 48.24 -7.38
CA ALA A 343 11.01 48.38 -6.26
C ALA A 343 9.60 48.74 -6.77
N THR A 344 8.57 48.28 -6.06
CA THR A 344 7.20 48.80 -6.20
C THR A 344 7.07 50.11 -5.43
N GLY A 345 7.71 50.19 -4.27
CA GLY A 345 7.55 51.32 -3.37
C GLY A 345 8.55 51.37 -2.22
N TYR A 346 8.27 52.25 -1.26
CA TYR A 346 9.11 52.51 -0.09
C TYR A 346 8.29 52.53 1.19
N GLU A 347 8.82 51.96 2.26
CA GLU A 347 8.31 52.12 3.61
C GLU A 347 9.24 53.05 4.40
N ILE A 348 8.67 54.09 4.99
CA ILE A 348 9.41 55.09 5.78
C ILE A 348 9.14 54.82 7.25
N TYR A 349 10.22 54.75 8.01
CA TYR A 349 10.19 54.48 9.43
C TYR A 349 10.82 55.62 10.24
N ARG A 350 10.33 55.82 11.46
CA ARG A 350 10.82 56.83 12.40
C ARG A 350 10.98 56.26 13.81
N SER A 351 12.02 56.70 14.53
CA SER A 351 12.19 56.48 15.97
C SER A 351 12.63 57.78 16.67
N THR A 352 12.43 57.86 17.99
CA THR A 352 12.98 58.91 18.86
C THR A 352 14.31 58.51 19.51
N LYS A 353 14.77 57.26 19.30
CA LYS A 353 16.05 56.73 19.81
C LYS A 353 16.86 56.13 18.65
N LYS A 354 18.18 56.32 18.64
CA LYS A 354 19.07 55.86 17.55
C LYS A 354 18.97 54.34 17.32
N LYS A 355 19.02 53.59 18.42
CA LYS A 355 18.91 52.12 18.50
C LYS A 355 17.55 51.67 19.06
N GLY A 356 16.50 52.48 18.96
CA GLY A 356 15.18 52.14 19.49
C GLY A 356 14.27 51.50 18.46
N THR A 357 13.03 51.19 18.88
CA THR A 357 11.99 50.70 17.99
C THR A 357 11.60 51.77 16.97
N TYR A 358 11.60 51.40 15.69
CA TYR A 358 11.18 52.25 14.58
C TYR A 358 9.75 51.95 14.19
N LYS A 359 8.88 52.95 14.19
CA LYS A 359 7.48 52.81 13.72
C LYS A 359 7.37 53.21 12.26
N LYS A 360 6.63 52.44 11.47
CA LYS A 360 6.29 52.80 10.08
C LYS A 360 5.38 54.02 10.10
N ILE A 361 5.77 55.09 9.40
CA ILE A 361 5.01 56.34 9.33
C ILE A 361 4.37 56.56 7.96
N LYS A 362 4.87 55.89 6.92
CA LYS A 362 4.27 55.97 5.58
C LYS A 362 4.69 54.78 4.71
N THR A 363 3.76 54.31 3.90
CA THR A 363 4.02 53.47 2.73
C THR A 363 3.80 54.30 1.47
N ILE A 364 4.75 54.26 0.55
CA ILE A 364 4.70 54.91 -0.76
C ILE A 364 4.59 53.82 -1.81
N SER A 365 3.49 53.77 -2.55
CA SER A 365 3.18 52.70 -3.52
C SER A 365 3.72 52.91 -4.94
N LYS A 366 4.31 54.07 -5.20
CA LYS A 366 4.90 54.43 -6.51
C LYS A 366 6.41 54.56 -6.39
N ASN A 367 7.17 53.77 -7.15
CA ASN A 367 8.64 53.77 -7.09
C ASN A 367 9.30 55.07 -7.58
N LYS A 368 8.57 55.89 -8.35
CA LYS A 368 8.98 57.21 -8.82
C LYS A 368 8.93 58.28 -7.71
N THR A 369 8.13 58.07 -6.66
CA THR A 369 8.04 59.01 -5.53
C THR A 369 9.21 58.79 -4.58
N VAL A 370 10.21 59.67 -4.66
CA VAL A 370 11.49 59.57 -3.91
C VAL A 370 11.66 60.62 -2.82
N SER A 371 10.57 61.30 -2.42
CA SER A 371 10.57 62.22 -1.28
C SER A 371 9.27 62.15 -0.49
N PHE A 372 9.35 62.47 0.81
CA PHE A 372 8.20 62.54 1.71
C PHE A 372 8.42 63.60 2.77
N VAL A 373 7.38 64.40 3.05
CA VAL A 373 7.38 65.40 4.11
C VAL A 373 6.57 64.89 5.29
N THR A 374 7.16 64.92 6.49
CA THR A 374 6.47 64.53 7.72
C THR A 374 6.62 65.61 8.79
N LYS A 375 5.62 65.69 9.68
CA LYS A 375 5.72 66.48 10.91
C LYS A 375 6.70 65.81 11.88
N LEU A 376 7.48 66.63 12.58
CA LEU A 376 8.29 66.24 13.72
C LEU A 376 7.44 66.27 15.01
N PRO A 377 7.78 65.47 16.03
CA PRO A 377 7.14 65.54 17.34
C PRO A 377 7.24 66.94 17.95
N LYS A 378 6.27 67.33 18.79
CA LYS A 378 6.30 68.61 19.51
C LYS A 378 7.38 68.65 20.60
N LYS A 379 7.74 67.50 21.17
CA LYS A 379 8.78 67.39 22.20
C LYS A 379 10.16 67.60 21.56
N LYS A 380 10.97 68.48 22.18
CA LYS A 380 12.38 68.69 21.81
C LYS A 380 13.13 67.36 21.89
N GLY A 381 14.04 67.13 20.95
CA GLY A 381 14.80 65.87 20.88
C GLY A 381 15.30 65.56 19.47
N THR A 382 15.83 64.35 19.27
CA THR A 382 16.34 63.90 17.97
C THR A 382 15.47 62.78 17.41
N CYS A 383 14.95 62.97 16.21
CA CYS A 383 14.27 61.92 15.46
C CYS A 383 15.24 61.21 14.53
N TYR A 384 15.06 59.91 14.37
CA TYR A 384 15.85 59.04 13.51
C TYR A 384 14.95 58.42 12.44
N PHE A 385 15.43 58.37 11.21
CA PHE A 385 14.67 57.91 10.04
C PHE A 385 15.46 56.89 9.25
N LYS A 386 14.75 55.90 8.73
CA LYS A 386 15.24 54.93 7.73
C LYS A 386 14.16 54.66 6.69
N VAL A 387 14.59 54.27 5.51
CA VAL A 387 13.71 53.94 4.38
C VAL A 387 14.03 52.52 3.93
N ARG A 388 12.99 51.70 3.75
CA ARG A 388 13.09 50.33 3.23
C ARG A 388 12.39 50.25 1.88
N THR A 389 13.02 49.60 0.90
CA THR A 389 12.38 49.29 -0.37
C THR A 389 11.50 48.06 -0.24
N TYR A 390 10.40 48.02 -0.98
CA TYR A 390 9.60 46.81 -1.12
C TYR A 390 9.18 46.59 -2.58
N ARG A 391 8.98 45.32 -2.94
CA ARG A 391 8.49 44.87 -4.24
C ARG A 391 7.31 43.93 -4.01
N LYS A 392 6.21 44.16 -4.72
CA LYS A 392 5.10 43.20 -4.84
C LYS A 392 5.35 42.37 -6.09
N ALA A 393 5.36 41.05 -5.96
CA ALA A 393 5.47 40.10 -7.06
C ALA A 393 4.78 38.80 -6.65
N GLU A 394 4.08 38.13 -7.56
CA GLU A 394 3.43 36.83 -7.32
C GLU A 394 2.60 36.80 -6.01
N GLY A 395 1.81 37.85 -5.76
CA GLY A 395 0.97 37.97 -4.57
C GLY A 395 1.69 38.22 -3.24
N LYS A 396 3.03 38.11 -3.17
CA LYS A 396 3.84 38.34 -1.97
C LYS A 396 4.57 39.69 -1.98
N VAL A 397 4.98 40.17 -0.79
CA VAL A 397 5.78 41.39 -0.60
C VAL A 397 7.20 41.03 -0.20
N TYR A 398 8.17 41.45 -1.01
CA TYR A 398 9.60 41.26 -0.79
C TYR A 398 10.24 42.56 -0.35
N TYR A 399 11.08 42.50 0.68
CA TYR A 399 11.67 43.69 1.29
C TYR A 399 13.18 43.74 1.09
N GLY A 400 13.68 44.90 0.68
CA GLY A 400 15.12 45.17 0.66
C GLY A 400 15.65 45.45 2.07
N LYS A 401 16.98 45.51 2.21
CA LYS A 401 17.63 45.95 3.45
C LYS A 401 17.28 47.42 3.75
N ASP A 402 17.20 47.76 5.03
CA ASP A 402 17.01 49.14 5.48
C ASP A 402 18.14 50.06 5.01
N SER A 403 17.79 51.31 4.68
CA SER A 403 18.78 52.37 4.49
C SER A 403 19.61 52.59 5.77
N ALA A 404 20.78 53.22 5.63
CA ALA A 404 21.44 53.80 6.79
C ALA A 404 20.50 54.79 7.50
N VAL A 405 20.58 54.83 8.83
CA VAL A 405 19.78 55.74 9.66
C VAL A 405 20.33 57.16 9.51
N LYS A 406 19.44 58.13 9.29
CA LYS A 406 19.76 59.56 9.39
C LYS A 406 18.88 60.23 10.43
N SER A 407 19.39 61.28 11.07
CA SER A 407 18.71 61.95 12.17
C SER A 407 18.36 63.40 11.86
N LYS A 408 17.42 63.96 12.62
CA LYS A 408 17.07 65.38 12.63
C LYS A 408 16.71 65.83 14.03
N LYS A 409 17.36 66.90 14.49
CA LYS A 409 17.01 67.58 15.75
C LYS A 409 15.71 68.37 15.56
N VAL A 410 14.78 68.17 16.47
CA VAL A 410 13.57 68.99 16.66
C VAL A 410 14.01 70.24 17.40
N LYS A 411 13.83 71.41 16.76
CA LYS A 411 14.20 72.71 17.32
C LYS A 411 13.08 73.22 18.23
#